data_AF-A0A2K8PPX0-F1
#
_entry.id   AF-A0A2K8PPX0-F1
#
_cell.length_a   1.000
_cell.length_b   1.000
_cell.length_c   1.000
_cell.angle_alpha   90.00
_cell.angle_beta   90.00
_cell.angle_gamma   90.00
#
_symmetry.space_group_name_H-M   'P 1'
#
loop_
_entity.id
_entity.type
_entity.pdbx_description
1 polymer ?
#
loop_
_entity_poly.entity_id
_entity_poly.type
_entity_poly.pdbx_seq_one_letter_code
_entity_poly.pdbx_strand_id
1 'polypeptide(L)' 'MEAVAFSPDGRTLATGGIDMTVRLWNVLFEPSAAIRKICFAVDRDLTAQERDSYVPGHAGGAGWPSP' A
#
# COMPACT_ATOMS: atom_id res chain seq x y z
N MET A 1 -13.72 -10.44 -15.00
CA MET A 1 -13.53 -9.70 -13.73
C MET A 1 -13.71 -8.25 -14.06
N GLU A 2 -14.66 -7.56 -13.44
CA GLU A 2 -15.06 -6.24 -13.95
C GLU A 2 -14.93 -5.12 -12.91
N ALA A 3 -14.81 -5.44 -11.61
CA ALA A 3 -14.59 -4.43 -10.58
C ALA A 3 -13.84 -4.96 -9.35
N VAL A 4 -13.00 -4.10 -8.79
CA VAL A 4 -12.31 -4.28 -7.51
C VAL A 4 -12.26 -2.96 -6.76
N ALA A 5 -12.57 -2.97 -5.46
CA ALA A 5 -12.53 -1.78 -4.61
C ALA A 5 -12.18 -2.12 -3.17
N PHE A 6 -11.34 -1.29 -2.54
CA PHE A 6 -11.11 -1.35 -1.10
C PHE A 6 -12.10 -0.46 -0.35
N SER A 7 -12.48 -0.86 0.85
CA SER A 7 -13.15 0.02 1.80
C SER A 7 -12.21 1.16 2.21
N PRO A 8 -12.72 2.36 2.55
CA PRO A 8 -11.89 3.49 2.98
C PRO A 8 -11.05 3.20 4.23
N ASP A 9 -11.49 2.26 5.09
CA ASP A 9 -10.75 1.82 6.27
C ASP A 9 -9.70 0.73 5.98
N GLY A 10 -9.62 0.25 4.73
CA GLY A 10 -8.67 -0.77 4.28
C GLY A 10 -8.92 -2.19 4.78
N ARG A 11 -10.01 -2.43 5.53
CA ARG A 11 -10.28 -3.73 6.16
C ARG A 11 -11.07 -4.69 5.29
N THR A 12 -11.72 -4.18 4.24
CA THR A 12 -12.57 -4.98 3.37
C THR A 12 -12.20 -4.76 1.91
N LEU A 13 -12.05 -5.85 1.16
CA LEU A 13 -11.90 -5.84 -0.29
C LEU A 13 -13.18 -6.37 -0.92
N ALA A 14 -13.78 -5.58 -1.81
CA ALA A 14 -14.90 -5.99 -2.63
C ALA A 14 -14.42 -6.41 -4.02
N THR A 15 -14.91 -7.56 -4.49
CA THR A 15 -14.64 -8.05 -5.85
C THR A 15 -15.96 -8.39 -6.54
N GLY A 16 -16.14 -7.90 -7.76
CA GLY A 16 -17.29 -8.17 -8.62
C GLY A 16 -16.98 -9.19 -9.71
N GLY A 17 -17.77 -10.27 -9.75
CA GLY A 17 -17.68 -11.33 -10.74
C GLY A 17 -18.69 -11.17 -11.88
N ILE A 18 -18.40 -11.82 -13.01
CA ILE A 18 -19.35 -11.93 -14.15
C ILE A 18 -20.57 -12.78 -13.79
N ASP A 19 -20.49 -13.54 -12.70
CA ASP A 19 -21.57 -14.33 -12.12
C ASP A 19 -22.58 -13.46 -11.34
N MET A 20 -22.49 -12.13 -11.48
CA MET A 20 -23.29 -11.13 -10.76
C MET A 20 -23.18 -11.23 -9.24
N THR A 21 -22.09 -11.85 -8.75
CA THR A 21 -21.83 -11.93 -7.31
C THR A 21 -20.81 -10.88 -6.89
N VAL A 22 -21.07 -10.27 -5.74
CA VAL A 22 -20.09 -9.46 -5.01
C VAL A 22 -19.57 -10.30 -3.87
N ARG A 23 -18.25 -10.50 -3.83
CA ARG A 23 -17.58 -11.16 -2.71
C ARG A 23 -16.85 -10.11 -1.87
N LEU A 24 -17.08 -10.17 -0.57
CA LEU A 24 -16.38 -9.35 0.42
C LEU A 24 -15.32 -10.20 1.10
N TRP A 25 -14.10 -9.69 1.12
CA TRP A 25 -12.95 -10.32 1.75
C TRP A 25 -12.51 -9.46 2.93
N ASN A 26 -12.40 -10.07 4.11
CA ASN A 26 -11.77 -9.42 5.24
C ASN A 26 -10.24 -9.44 5.05
N VAL A 27 -9.66 -8.26 4.93
CA VAL A 27 -8.22 -8.08 4.75
C VAL A 27 -7.62 -7.95 6.15
N LEU A 28 -7.22 -9.09 6.74
CA LEU A 28 -6.71 -9.20 8.12
C LEU A 28 -5.31 -8.60 8.32
N PHE A 29 -4.95 -7.58 7.56
CA PHE A 29 -3.65 -6.95 7.65
C PHE A 29 -3.81 -5.64 8.38
N GLU A 30 -3.40 -5.60 9.65
CA GLU A 30 -3.17 -4.33 10.33
C GLU A 30 -2.08 -3.58 9.56
N PRO A 31 -2.38 -2.43 8.91
CA PRO A 31 -1.40 -1.73 8.09
C PRO A 31 -0.16 -1.33 8.91
N SER A 32 -0.33 -1.05 10.20
CA SER A 32 0.77 -0.78 11.13
C SER A 32 1.67 -2.00 11.36
N ALA A 33 1.12 -3.22 11.41
CA ALA A 33 1.90 -4.46 11.52
C ALA A 33 2.67 -4.75 10.23
N ALA A 34 2.09 -4.40 9.08
CA ALA A 34 2.75 -4.47 7.77
C ALA A 34 4.02 -3.63 7.71
N ILE A 35 3.87 -2.35 8.04
CA ILE A 35 4.93 -1.35 7.98
C ILE A 35 6.09 -1.82 8.85
N ARG A 36 5.81 -2.26 10.09
CA ARG A 36 6.85 -2.80 10.99
C ARG A 36 7.61 -3.98 10.40
N LYS A 37 6.91 -4.95 9.79
CA LYS A 37 7.56 -6.11 9.15
C LYS A 37 8.44 -5.70 7.99
N ILE A 38 7.96 -4.77 7.16
CA ILE A 38 8.72 -4.27 6.00
C ILE A 38 9.96 -3.50 6.49
N CYS A 39 9.80 -2.58 7.44
CA CYS A 39 10.94 -1.85 8.02
C CYS A 39 11.99 -2.80 8.59
N PHE A 40 11.58 -3.84 9.32
CA PHE A 40 12.49 -4.84 9.87
C PHE A 40 13.18 -5.69 8.79
N ALA A 41 12.45 -6.10 7.74
CA ALA A 41 12.99 -6.98 6.72
C ALA A 41 13.92 -6.25 5.72
N VAL A 42 13.62 -4.98 5.44
CA VAL A 42 14.42 -4.16 4.52
C VAL A 42 15.66 -3.59 5.23
N ASP A 43 15.58 -3.35 6.54
CA ASP A 43 16.66 -2.93 7.47
C ASP A 43 17.65 -1.88 6.92
N ARG A 44 17.14 -1.01 6.04
CA ARG A 44 17.90 0.11 5.49
C ARG A 44 16.96 1.13 4.87
N ASP A 45 17.39 2.38 4.89
CA ASP A 45 16.67 3.46 4.22
C ASP A 45 16.86 3.40 2.69
N LEU A 46 15.83 3.86 1.96
CA LEU A 46 15.91 4.02 0.51
C LEU A 46 16.87 5.15 0.15
N THR A 47 17.77 4.89 -0.80
CA THR A 47 18.61 5.95 -1.38
C THR A 47 17.74 6.96 -2.15
N ALA A 48 18.30 8.14 -2.46
CA ALA A 48 17.58 9.13 -3.27
C ALA A 48 17.13 8.56 -4.63
N GLN A 49 18.02 7.84 -5.32
CA GLN A 49 17.73 7.23 -6.63
C GLN A 49 16.61 6.18 -6.56
N GLU A 50 16.58 5.39 -5.49
CA GLU A 50 15.53 4.38 -5.30
C GLU A 50 14.18 5.02 -4.93
N ARG A 51 14.19 6.10 -4.15
CA ARG A 51 12.97 6.86 -3.86
C ARG A 51 12.35 7.42 -5.15
N ASP A 52 13.17 7.98 -6.03
CA ASP A 52 12.71 8.50 -7.33
C ASP A 52 12.15 7.39 -8.23
N SER A 53 12.68 6.17 -8.11
CA SER A 53 12.24 5.02 -8.91
C SER A 53 10.95 4.36 -8.38
N TYR A 54 10.79 4.25 -7.06
CA TYR A 54 9.73 3.44 -6.44
C TYR A 54 8.61 4.22 -5.77
N VAL A 55 8.78 5.53 -5.51
CA VAL A 55 7.77 6.36 -4.83
C VAL A 55 7.44 7.62 -5.65
N PRO A 56 6.93 7.45 -6.90
CA PRO A 56 6.58 8.59 -7.73
C PRO A 56 5.44 9.40 -7.09
N GLY A 57 5.62 10.72 -6.97
CA GLY A 57 4.61 11.64 -6.41
C GLY A 57 4.76 12.02 -4.94
N HIS A 58 5.78 11.55 -4.22
CA HIS A 58 6.16 12.07 -2.89
C HIS A 58 7.27 13.14 -2.94
N ALA A 59 7.86 13.36 -4.11
CA ALA A 59 8.80 14.44 -4.38
C ALA A 59 8.06 15.80 -4.45
N GLY A 60 7.61 16.30 -3.30
CA GLY A 60 6.79 17.51 -3.26
C GLY A 60 6.49 18.03 -1.85
N GLY A 61 7.44 17.90 -0.92
CA GLY A 61 7.31 18.48 0.41
C GLY A 61 8.67 18.73 1.02
N ALA A 62 8.98 20.00 1.26
CA ALA A 62 10.15 20.41 2.04
C ALA A 62 10.16 19.66 3.38
N GLY A 63 11.08 18.71 3.57
CA GLY A 63 11.10 17.91 4.78
C GLY A 63 12.06 16.72 4.79
N TRP A 64 12.54 16.25 3.63
CA TRP A 64 13.61 15.27 3.61
C TRP A 64 14.96 15.98 3.76
N PRO A 65 15.70 15.80 4.88
CA PRO A 65 17.09 16.20 4.91
C PRO A 65 17.86 15.31 3.92
N SER A 66 18.58 15.95 3.00
CA SER A 66 19.65 15.29 2.25
C SER A 66 20.74 14.83 3.23
N PRO A 67 21.46 13.71 2.95
CA PRO A 67 22.66 13.38 3.70
C PRO A 67 23.71 14.49 3.63
#